data_AF-A0A9Q0QVL2-F1
#
_entry.id   AF-A0A9Q0QVL2-F1
#
_cell.length_a   1.000
_cell.length_b   1.000
_cell.length_c   1.000
_cell.angle_alpha   90.00
_cell.angle_beta   90.00
_cell.angle_gamma   90.00
#
_symmetry.space_group_name_H-M   'P 1'
#
loop_
_entity.id
_entity.type
_entity.pdbx_description
1 polymer ?
#
loop_
_entity_poly.entity_id
_entity_poly.type
_entity_poly.pdbx_seq_one_letter_code
_entity_poly.pdbx_strand_id
1 'polypeptide(L)'
;MERFFGSAYRGDPGVPHADADRFANIWIGSFAFSAITFWNPYMWQLPNQFNWHDKAMLFEQYHWKKALEKREPYKFKWNQYMDKDLRESYYFNWPIYFP
;
A
#
# COMPACT_ATOMS: atom_id res chain seq x y z
N MET A 1 -14.94 34.39 17.59
CA MET A 1 -15.38 33.06 17.11
C MET A 1 -16.68 33.19 16.29
N GLU A 2 -17.77 33.76 16.83
CA GLU A 2 -19.05 33.87 16.10
C GLU A 2 -19.01 34.67 14.80
N ARG A 3 -18.21 35.74 14.70
CA ARG A 3 -18.10 36.54 13.46
C ARG A 3 -17.40 35.81 12.31
N PHE A 4 -16.46 34.92 12.62
CA PHE A 4 -15.67 34.19 11.60
C PHE A 4 -16.35 32.87 11.19
N PHE A 5 -17.03 32.21 12.12
CA PHE A 5 -17.71 30.93 11.87
C PHE A 5 -19.22 31.09 11.61
N GLY A 6 -19.81 32.23 11.97
CA GLY A 6 -21.25 32.46 11.83
C GLY A 6 -21.76 32.51 10.40
N SER A 7 -20.96 32.98 9.44
CA SER A 7 -21.32 32.89 8.00
C SER A 7 -21.00 31.52 7.42
N ALA A 8 -19.86 30.93 7.80
CA ALA A 8 -19.40 29.62 7.33
C ALA A 8 -20.39 28.48 7.62
N TYR A 9 -21.08 28.51 8.77
CA TYR A 9 -22.02 27.46 9.18
C TYR A 9 -23.50 27.78 8.94
N ARG A 10 -23.83 28.94 8.34
CA ARG A 10 -25.23 29.35 8.07
C ARG A 10 -25.73 29.03 6.67
N GLY A 11 -24.96 28.27 5.88
CA GLY A 11 -25.37 27.91 4.53
C GLY A 11 -25.10 29.00 3.49
N ASP A 12 -24.13 29.88 3.72
CA ASP A 12 -23.71 30.87 2.72
C ASP A 12 -23.21 30.13 1.45
N PRO A 13 -23.82 30.34 0.27
CA PRO A 13 -23.44 29.66 -0.96
C PRO A 13 -22.00 29.94 -1.41
N GLY A 14 -21.34 30.97 -0.84
CA GLY A 14 -19.90 31.21 -1.03
C GLY A 14 -18.98 30.28 -0.23
N VAL A 15 -19.52 29.46 0.68
CA VAL A 15 -18.76 28.57 1.56
C VAL A 15 -18.78 27.15 0.97
N PRO A 16 -17.62 26.57 0.58
CA PRO A 16 -17.56 25.32 -0.20
C PRO A 16 -18.19 24.07 0.44
N HIS A 17 -18.58 24.14 1.71
CA HIS A 17 -19.11 23.06 2.53
C HIS A 17 -20.58 23.24 2.96
N ALA A 18 -21.23 24.33 2.54
CA ALA A 18 -22.60 24.67 2.89
C ALA A 18 -23.67 24.00 2.00
N ASP A 19 -23.25 23.41 0.88
CA ASP A 19 -24.12 22.67 -0.03
C ASP A 19 -24.48 21.29 0.55
N ALA A 20 -25.77 20.95 0.58
CA ALA A 20 -26.27 19.72 1.20
C ALA A 20 -25.71 18.45 0.53
N ASP A 21 -25.50 18.48 -0.80
CA ASP A 21 -24.90 17.36 -1.54
C ASP A 21 -23.41 17.19 -1.19
N ARG A 22 -22.72 18.30 -0.90
CA ARG A 22 -21.32 18.27 -0.47
C ARG A 22 -21.19 17.86 1.00
N PHE A 23 -22.13 18.26 1.85
CA PHE A 23 -22.16 17.89 3.26
C PHE A 23 -22.20 16.37 3.43
N ALA A 24 -23.12 15.68 2.75
CA ALA A 24 -23.20 14.22 2.81
C ALA A 24 -21.90 13.53 2.34
N ASN A 25 -21.34 13.99 1.22
CA ASN A 25 -20.08 13.46 0.70
C ASN A 25 -18.89 13.67 1.65
N ILE A 26 -18.82 14.83 2.31
CA ILE A 26 -17.77 15.13 3.31
C ILE A 26 -17.89 14.19 4.52
N TRP A 27 -19.12 13.95 5.01
CA TRP A 27 -19.34 13.04 6.14
C TRP A 27 -19.04 11.59 5.80
N ILE A 28 -19.46 11.12 4.62
CA ILE A 28 -19.16 9.76 4.16
C ILE A 28 -17.65 9.58 4.02
N GLY A 29 -16.96 10.53 3.40
CA GLY A 29 -15.50 10.49 3.26
C GLY A 29 -14.78 10.48 4.61
N SER A 30 -15.19 11.35 5.54
CA SER A 30 -14.60 11.45 6.88
C SER A 30 -14.86 10.19 7.72
N PHE A 31 -16.08 9.64 7.64
CA PHE A 31 -16.45 8.41 8.33
C PHE A 31 -15.69 7.21 7.78
N ALA A 32 -15.63 7.06 6.45
CA ALA A 32 -14.87 6.00 5.80
C ALA A 32 -13.38 6.08 6.15
N PHE A 33 -12.77 7.26 6.06
CA PHE A 33 -11.37 7.46 6.46
C PHE A 33 -11.15 7.08 7.94
N SER A 34 -12.03 7.52 8.84
CA SER A 34 -11.91 7.22 10.28
C SER A 34 -12.04 5.72 10.56
N ALA A 35 -13.00 5.04 9.93
CA ALA A 35 -13.20 3.60 10.11
C ALA A 35 -11.99 2.79 9.61
N ILE A 36 -11.44 3.13 8.44
CA ILE A 36 -10.28 2.42 7.89
C ILE A 36 -9.03 2.69 8.76
N THR A 37 -8.83 3.94 9.21
CA THR A 37 -7.69 4.28 10.08
C THR A 37 -7.81 3.65 11.47
N PHE A 38 -9.03 3.50 12.00
CA PHE A 38 -9.27 2.78 13.26
C PHE A 38 -8.95 1.29 13.14
N TRP A 39 -9.34 0.66 12.03
CA TRP A 39 -9.07 -0.77 11.79
C TRP A 39 -7.60 -1.03 11.46
N ASN A 40 -6.95 -0.11 10.73
CA ASN A 40 -5.55 -0.20 10.35
C ASN A 40 -4.83 1.14 10.64
N PRO A 41 -4.31 1.34 11.87
CA PRO A 41 -3.63 2.58 12.24
C PRO A 41 -2.32 2.81 11.47
N TYR A 42 -1.83 1.79 10.76
CA TYR A 42 -0.61 1.83 9.97
C TYR A 42 -0.87 1.82 8.46
N MET A 43 -2.02 2.34 8.01
CA MET A 43 -2.31 2.49 6.57
C MET A 43 -1.19 3.19 5.78
N TRP A 44 -0.51 4.15 6.38
CA TRP A 44 0.63 4.85 5.79
C TRP A 44 1.84 3.93 5.50
N GLN A 45 1.88 2.72 6.06
CA GLN A 45 2.88 1.69 5.77
C GLN A 45 2.44 0.73 4.64
N LEU A 46 1.19 0.80 4.17
CA LEU A 46 0.69 -0.02 3.04
C LEU A 46 1.60 0.00 1.80
N PRO A 47 2.23 1.13 1.40
CA PRO A 47 3.16 1.16 0.29
C PRO A 47 4.38 0.25 0.52
N ASN A 48 4.88 0.20 1.76
CA ASN A 48 6.07 -0.57 2.14
C ASN A 48 5.74 -2.03 2.50
N GLN A 49 4.45 -2.36 2.66
CA GLN A 49 4.03 -3.75 2.90
C GLN A 49 4.13 -4.63 1.64
N PHE A 50 4.18 -4.03 0.45
CA PHE A 50 4.20 -4.79 -0.80
C PHE A 50 5.60 -4.86 -1.40
N ASN A 51 6.46 -5.67 -0.78
CA ASN A 51 7.73 -6.04 -1.40
C ASN A 51 7.49 -7.15 -2.44
N TRP A 52 7.57 -6.79 -3.73
CA TRP A 52 7.45 -7.74 -4.83
C TRP A 52 8.47 -8.88 -4.73
N HIS A 53 9.69 -8.58 -4.30
CA HIS A 53 10.74 -9.57 -4.17
C HIS A 53 10.40 -10.64 -3.13
N ASP A 54 9.88 -10.23 -1.97
CA ASP A 54 9.50 -11.18 -0.92
C ASP A 54 8.39 -12.13 -1.40
N LYS A 55 7.45 -11.63 -2.20
CA LYS A 55 6.42 -12.48 -2.84
C LYS A 55 7.02 -13.45 -3.85
N ALA A 56 7.96 -13.01 -4.67
CA ALA A 56 8.65 -13.88 -5.62
C ALA A 56 9.43 -14.99 -4.89
N MET A 57 10.10 -14.66 -3.79
CA MET A 57 10.83 -15.61 -2.95
C MET A 57 9.91 -16.61 -2.24
N LEU A 58 8.76 -16.16 -1.72
CA LEU A 58 7.76 -17.05 -1.12
C LEU A 58 7.17 -18.04 -2.15
N PHE A 59 6.89 -17.56 -3.37
CA PHE A 59 6.43 -18.40 -4.47
C PHE A 59 7.47 -19.46 -4.83
N GLU A 60 8.74 -19.06 -4.94
CA GLU A 60 9.84 -19.98 -5.22
C GLU A 60 10.04 -21.01 -4.10
N GLN A 61 9.99 -20.57 -2.83
CA GLN A 61 10.07 -21.43 -1.66
C GLN A 61 8.94 -22.47 -1.65
N TYR A 62 7.72 -22.09 -2.01
CA TYR A 62 6.58 -23.00 -2.09
C TYR A 62 6.81 -24.12 -3.11
N HIS A 63 7.30 -23.76 -4.30
CA HIS A 63 7.63 -24.75 -5.33
C HIS A 63 8.80 -25.64 -4.95
N TRP A 64 9.80 -25.08 -4.28
CA TRP A 64 10.92 -25.85 -3.74
C TRP A 64 10.45 -26.88 -2.71
N LYS A 65 9.60 -26.49 -1.76
CA LYS A 65 9.02 -27.42 -0.76
C LYS A 65 8.26 -28.57 -1.41
N LYS A 66 7.45 -28.29 -2.44
CA LYS A 66 6.76 -29.34 -3.22
C LYS A 66 7.72 -30.29 -3.93
N ALA A 67 8.81 -29.77 -4.51
CA ALA A 67 9.82 -30.61 -5.15
C ALA A 67 10.55 -31.49 -4.11
N LEU A 68 10.82 -30.94 -2.93
CA LEU A 68 11.42 -31.65 -1.80
C LEU A 68 10.53 -32.81 -1.31
N GLU A 69 9.22 -32.58 -1.19
CA GLU A 69 8.24 -33.63 -0.86
C GLU A 69 8.27 -34.79 -1.88
N LYS A 70 8.48 -34.47 -3.15
CA LYS A 70 8.61 -35.44 -4.24
C LYS A 70 10.02 -36.01 -4.42
N ARG A 71 10.99 -35.54 -3.63
CA ARG A 71 12.44 -35.84 -3.76
C ARG A 71 12.99 -35.52 -5.17
N GLU A 72 12.44 -34.53 -5.83
CA GLU A 72 12.88 -34.07 -7.13
C GLU A 72 13.89 -32.91 -7.00
N PRO A 73 14.93 -32.85 -7.85
CA PRO A 73 15.84 -31.72 -7.88
C PRO A 73 15.09 -30.46 -8.34
N TYR A 74 15.15 -29.40 -7.54
CA TYR A 74 14.56 -28.09 -7.89
C TYR A 74 15.63 -27.12 -8.36
N LYS A 75 15.38 -26.47 -9.51
CA LYS A 75 16.22 -25.37 -10.00
C LYS A 75 15.55 -24.04 -9.68
N PHE A 76 16.22 -23.22 -8.88
CA PHE A 76 15.79 -21.87 -8.57
C PHE A 76 15.78 -21.02 -9.86
N LYS A 77 14.60 -20.51 -10.20
CA LYS A 77 14.37 -19.67 -11.38
C LYS A 77 14.92 -18.27 -11.17
N TRP A 78 14.97 -17.77 -9.93
CA TRP A 78 15.52 -16.46 -9.62
C TRP A 78 16.97 -16.31 -10.09
N ASN A 79 17.74 -17.39 -9.93
CA ASN A 79 19.14 -17.47 -10.38
C ASN A 79 19.31 -17.73 -11.88
N GLN A 80 18.24 -18.08 -12.60
CA GLN A 80 18.28 -18.32 -14.05
C GLN A 80 17.83 -17.11 -14.86
N TYR A 81 16.96 -16.28 -14.28
CA TYR A 81 16.42 -15.10 -14.94
C TYR A 81 17.44 -13.96 -15.02
N MET A 82 18.26 -13.75 -13.98
CA MET A 82 19.23 -12.67 -13.93
C MET A 82 20.64 -13.16 -14.21
N ASP A 83 21.34 -12.46 -15.11
CA ASP A 83 22.78 -12.62 -15.26
C ASP A 83 23.52 -12.14 -14.00
N LYS A 84 24.76 -12.59 -13.80
CA LYS A 84 25.51 -12.34 -12.56
C LYS A 84 25.60 -10.84 -12.25
N ASP A 85 25.96 -10.03 -13.25
CA ASP A 85 26.14 -8.59 -13.11
C ASP A 85 24.81 -7.89 -12.82
N LEU A 86 23.73 -8.32 -13.48
CA LEU A 86 22.38 -7.80 -13.23
C LEU A 86 21.96 -8.10 -11.78
N ARG A 87 22.20 -9.31 -11.31
CA ARG A 87 21.87 -9.72 -9.94
C ARG A 87 22.66 -8.93 -8.89
N GLU A 88 23.97 -8.74 -9.10
CA GLU A 88 24.79 -7.93 -8.20
C GLU A 88 24.33 -6.48 -8.16
N SER A 89 24.02 -5.89 -9.32
CA SER A 89 23.45 -4.54 -9.38
C SER A 89 22.08 -4.44 -8.71
N TYR A 90 21.25 -5.48 -8.82
CA TYR A 90 19.93 -5.55 -8.20
C TYR A 90 20.02 -5.54 -6.67
N TYR A 91 20.93 -6.33 -6.10
CA TYR A 91 21.16 -6.34 -4.65
C TYR A 91 21.90 -5.10 -4.15
N PHE A 92 22.80 -4.52 -4.95
CA PHE A 92 23.44 -3.24 -4.60
C PHE A 92 22.42 -2.11 -4.50
N ASN A 93 21.47 -2.04 -5.44
CA ASN A 93 20.42 -1.03 -5.48
C ASN A 93 19.19 -1.40 -4.62
N TRP A 94 19.27 -2.46 -3.81
CA TRP A 94 18.15 -2.92 -3.00
C TRP A 94 17.49 -1.84 -2.13
N PRO A 95 18.25 -0.97 -1.41
CA PRO A 95 17.66 0.09 -0.58
C PRO A 95 16.91 1.15 -1.38
N ILE A 96 17.15 1.23 -2.70
CA ILE A 96 16.48 2.17 -3.60
C ILE A 96 15.13 1.59 -4.07
N TYR A 97 15.07 0.28 -4.31
CA TYR A 97 13.85 -0.41 -4.74
C TYR A 97 12.88 -0.69 -3.59
N PHE A 98 13.40 -0.87 -2.37
CA PHE A 98 12.62 -1.20 -1.18
C PHE A 98 13.04 -0.30 0.00
N PRO A 99 12.52 0.94 0.06
CA PRO A 99 12.82 1.91 1.11
C PRO A 99 12.09 1.66 2.43
#